data_AF-A0A7C4BJJ6-F1
#
_entry.id   AF-A0A7C4BJJ6-F1
#
_cell.length_a   1.000
_cell.length_b   1.000
_cell.length_c   1.000
_cell.angle_alpha   90.00
_cell.angle_beta   90.00
_cell.angle_gamma   90.00
#
_symmetry.space_group_name_H-M   'P 1'
#
loop_
_entity.id
_entity.type
_entity.pdbx_description
1 polymer ?
#
loop_
_entity_poly.entity_id
_entity_poly.type
_entity_poly.pdbx_seq_one_letter_code
_entity_poly.pdbx_strand_id
1 'polypeptide(L)'
;MSDLPHVYHVITLKKYPIYKISDLKGKRVSVGAPGSGTEYKTSLVLPLLGVKYEDMKVYRLSFAETAEALKNGTIEVGIWSVAPPASSVMDLVTTHEVRFIPFSEDEIKKVTSTYPFYGRIVLKANTYKGQIEDVPSISVWNSIVCHKDTPEDLVYQVTKALFTNKEALVGVHRMAEYTTPEVSAKESPIPVHPGALRYYKEIGIIK
;
A
#
# COMPACT_ATOMS: atom_id res chain seq x y z
N MET A 1 -1.22 -10.66 11.87
CA MET A 1 -0.73 -11.55 10.80
C MET A 1 -0.64 -10.77 9.50
N SER A 2 0.40 -10.97 8.69
CA SER A 2 0.61 -10.23 7.43
C SER A 2 -0.04 -10.90 6.21
N ASP A 3 -0.64 -10.14 5.30
CA ASP A 3 -1.50 -10.66 4.21
C ASP A 3 -1.07 -10.23 2.79
N LEU A 4 -0.93 -8.94 2.50
CA LEU A 4 -0.72 -8.39 1.14
C LEU A 4 0.34 -7.28 1.09
N PRO A 5 1.23 -7.25 0.08
CA PRO A 5 2.12 -6.11 -0.12
C PRO A 5 1.34 -4.93 -0.73
N HIS A 6 1.37 -3.78 -0.06
CA HIS A 6 0.83 -2.52 -0.58
C HIS A 6 1.91 -1.78 -1.33
N VAL A 7 1.60 -1.33 -2.56
CA VAL A 7 2.49 -0.44 -3.31
C VAL A 7 2.18 1.00 -2.93
N TYR A 8 3.23 1.80 -2.73
CA TYR A 8 3.09 3.26 -2.60
C TYR A 8 3.02 3.88 -4.00
N HIS A 9 1.81 4.19 -4.46
CA HIS A 9 1.59 4.85 -5.75
C HIS A 9 1.64 6.37 -5.60
N VAL A 10 2.39 7.02 -6.49
CA VAL A 10 2.33 8.47 -6.71
C VAL A 10 1.90 8.66 -8.16
N ILE A 11 0.72 9.25 -8.37
CA ILE A 11 0.08 9.30 -9.69
C ILE A 11 -0.26 10.74 -10.03
N THR A 12 0.04 11.15 -11.27
CA THR A 12 -0.34 12.44 -11.86
C THR A 12 -1.02 12.21 -13.20
N LEU A 13 -1.81 13.16 -13.68
CA LEU A 13 -2.22 13.18 -15.08
C LEU A 13 -1.03 13.50 -16.00
N LYS A 14 -0.94 12.89 -17.19
CA LYS A 14 0.17 13.11 -18.14
C LYS A 14 0.32 14.58 -18.56
N LYS A 15 -0.78 15.35 -18.56
CA LYS A 15 -0.80 16.78 -18.88
C LYS A 15 0.05 17.64 -17.95
N TYR A 16 0.38 17.16 -16.74
CA TYR A 16 1.23 17.88 -15.81
C TYR A 16 2.70 17.48 -16.00
N PRO A 17 3.65 18.45 -15.97
CA PRO A 17 5.07 18.20 -16.09
C PRO A 17 5.67 17.75 -14.75
N ILE A 18 5.19 16.61 -14.24
CA ILE A 18 5.62 16.00 -12.97
C ILE A 18 6.16 14.61 -13.31
N TYR A 19 7.43 14.36 -12.98
CA TYR A 19 8.16 13.17 -13.42
C TYR A 19 8.91 12.46 -12.28
N LYS A 20 9.19 13.16 -11.18
CA LYS A 20 9.93 12.63 -10.02
C LYS A 20 9.34 13.14 -8.70
N ILE A 21 9.69 12.50 -7.59
CA ILE A 21 9.16 12.84 -6.26
C ILE A 21 9.42 14.32 -5.90
N SER A 22 10.60 14.86 -6.24
CA SER A 22 10.92 16.26 -5.97
C SER A 22 10.04 17.28 -6.71
N ASP A 23 9.36 16.90 -7.79
CA ASP A 23 8.45 17.78 -8.55
C ASP A 23 7.12 18.02 -7.82
N LEU A 24 6.83 17.30 -6.73
CA LEU A 24 5.64 17.51 -5.91
C LEU A 24 5.65 18.86 -5.18
N LYS A 25 6.81 19.51 -5.07
CA LYS A 25 6.93 20.85 -4.49
C LYS A 25 6.11 21.87 -5.31
N GLY A 26 5.33 22.66 -4.59
CA GLY A 26 4.39 23.66 -5.10
C GLY A 26 3.09 23.07 -5.64
N LYS A 27 2.93 21.75 -5.67
CA LYS A 27 1.76 21.08 -6.28
C LYS A 27 0.63 20.87 -5.29
N ARG A 28 -0.57 20.67 -5.83
CA ARG A 28 -1.75 20.22 -5.08
C ARG A 28 -1.71 18.70 -4.99
N VAL A 29 -1.44 18.18 -3.79
CA VAL A 29 -1.15 16.76 -3.57
C VAL A 29 -2.15 16.18 -2.59
N SER A 30 -2.86 15.12 -3.00
CA SER A 30 -3.58 14.27 -2.05
C SER A 30 -2.61 13.33 -1.36
N VAL A 31 -2.54 13.40 -0.03
CA VAL A 31 -1.66 12.58 0.81
C VAL A 31 -2.38 11.39 1.45
N GLY A 32 -3.65 11.16 1.10
CA GLY A 32 -4.51 10.15 1.73
C GLY A 32 -5.46 10.74 2.79
N ALA A 33 -6.48 9.97 3.16
CA ALA A 33 -7.51 10.41 4.10
C ALA A 33 -6.94 10.62 5.52
N PRO A 34 -7.57 11.51 6.33
CA PRO A 34 -7.13 11.74 7.70
C PRO A 34 -7.05 10.44 8.52
N GLY A 35 -5.92 10.20 9.19
CA GLY A 35 -5.67 9.01 10.00
C GLY A 35 -5.45 7.73 9.20
N SER A 36 -5.37 7.80 7.88
CA SER A 36 -5.16 6.61 7.04
C SER A 36 -3.70 6.16 7.05
N GLY A 37 -3.49 4.87 6.77
CA GLY A 37 -2.15 4.32 6.55
C GLY A 37 -1.44 5.00 5.37
N THR A 38 -2.16 5.53 4.37
CA THR A 38 -1.55 6.29 3.28
C THR A 38 -0.97 7.61 3.80
N GLU A 39 -1.75 8.38 4.56
CA GLU A 39 -1.30 9.65 5.15
C GLU A 39 -0.08 9.44 6.05
N TYR A 40 -0.15 8.44 6.94
CA TYR A 40 0.97 8.12 7.82
C TYR A 40 2.23 7.79 7.01
N LYS A 41 2.14 6.92 6.00
CA LYS A 41 3.29 6.58 5.14
C LYS A 41 3.82 7.83 4.42
N THR A 42 2.94 8.66 3.88
CA THR A 42 3.32 9.91 3.22
C THR A 42 4.03 10.88 4.16
N SER A 43 3.62 10.97 5.43
CA SER A 43 4.30 11.79 6.45
C SER A 43 5.71 11.32 6.81
N LEU A 44 6.02 10.03 6.62
CA LEU A 44 7.35 9.48 6.84
C LEU A 44 8.23 9.59 5.58
N VAL A 45 7.67 9.26 4.42
CA VAL A 45 8.41 9.06 3.18
C VAL A 45 8.77 10.40 2.52
N LEU A 46 7.80 11.29 2.28
CA LEU A 46 8.08 12.52 1.53
C LEU A 46 9.11 13.43 2.21
N PRO A 47 9.02 13.70 3.54
CA PRO A 47 10.02 14.52 4.21
C PRO A 47 11.42 13.89 4.19
N LEU A 48 11.51 12.56 4.33
CA LEU A 48 12.77 11.83 4.21
C LEU A 48 13.41 12.01 2.82
N LEU A 49 12.59 12.14 1.79
CA LEU A 49 13.02 12.41 0.41
C LEU A 49 13.14 13.92 0.10
N GLY A 50 13.03 14.79 1.11
CA GLY A 50 13.25 16.22 0.97
C GLY A 50 12.06 17.00 0.41
N VAL A 51 10.86 16.41 0.39
CA VAL A 51 9.59 17.07 0.06
C VAL A 51 8.77 17.21 1.32
N LYS A 52 8.74 18.40 1.90
CA LYS A 52 7.98 18.64 3.12
C LYS A 52 6.54 19.01 2.81
N TYR A 53 5.67 18.85 3.80
CA TYR A 53 4.26 19.23 3.67
C TYR A 53 4.09 20.74 3.44
N GLU A 54 4.96 21.57 4.02
CA GLU A 54 5.01 23.02 3.77
C GLU A 54 5.38 23.39 2.33
N ASP A 55 6.07 22.49 1.62
CA ASP A 55 6.42 22.69 0.22
C ASP A 55 5.25 22.41 -0.72
N MET A 56 4.10 21.89 -0.25
CA MET A 56 2.98 21.48 -1.10
C MET A 56 1.63 22.00 -0.60
N LYS A 57 0.65 22.07 -1.50
CA LYS A 57 -0.76 22.31 -1.13
C LYS A 57 -1.40 20.96 -0.80
N VAL A 58 -1.48 20.64 0.49
CA VAL A 58 -1.91 19.33 0.98
C VAL A 58 -3.43 19.17 0.94
N TYR A 59 -3.88 18.09 0.33
CA TYR A 59 -5.27 17.61 0.38
C TYR A 59 -5.28 16.26 1.08
N ARG A 60 -6.32 16.00 1.89
CA ARG A 60 -6.48 14.73 2.59
C ARG A 60 -7.77 14.06 2.12
N LEU A 61 -7.65 13.16 1.16
CA LEU A 61 -8.78 12.59 0.45
C LEU A 61 -8.74 11.06 0.51
N SER A 62 -9.90 10.42 0.54
CA SER A 62 -10.02 8.98 0.31
C SER A 62 -9.54 8.59 -1.10
N PHE A 63 -9.42 7.29 -1.35
CA PHE A 63 -8.98 6.79 -2.66
C PHE A 63 -9.91 7.20 -3.80
N ALA A 64 -11.23 7.14 -3.59
CA ALA A 64 -12.22 7.55 -4.58
C ALA A 64 -12.19 9.08 -4.80
N GLU A 65 -12.19 9.86 -3.72
CA GLU A 65 -12.08 11.32 -3.80
C GLU A 65 -10.78 11.78 -4.46
N THR A 66 -9.67 11.07 -4.23
CA THR A 66 -8.39 11.36 -4.90
C THR A 66 -8.48 11.14 -6.41
N ALA A 67 -9.09 10.04 -6.85
CA ALA A 67 -9.31 9.78 -8.27
C ALA A 67 -10.18 10.87 -8.90
N GLU A 68 -11.31 11.21 -8.29
CA GLU A 68 -12.21 12.28 -8.75
C GLU A 68 -11.54 13.66 -8.78
N ALA A 69 -10.76 13.99 -7.74
CA ALA A 69 -10.05 15.26 -7.67
C ALA A 69 -8.93 15.39 -8.73
N LEU A 70 -8.35 14.28 -9.18
CA LEU A 70 -7.43 14.30 -10.32
C LEU A 70 -8.20 14.52 -11.63
N LYS A 71 -9.31 13.80 -11.85
CA LYS A 71 -10.16 13.94 -13.05
C LYS A 71 -10.61 15.39 -13.25
N ASN A 72 -11.10 16.02 -12.18
CA ASN A 72 -11.60 17.40 -12.24
C ASN A 72 -10.51 18.49 -12.15
N GLY A 73 -9.24 18.11 -11.93
CA GLY A 73 -8.11 19.04 -11.84
C GLY A 73 -8.02 19.87 -10.56
N THR A 74 -8.76 19.48 -9.51
CA THR A 74 -8.65 20.06 -8.16
C THR A 74 -7.27 19.80 -7.56
N ILE A 75 -6.72 18.60 -7.81
CA ILE A 75 -5.34 18.23 -7.46
C ILE A 75 -4.51 17.89 -8.70
N GLU A 76 -3.20 17.92 -8.55
CA GLU A 76 -2.23 17.56 -9.60
C GLU A 76 -1.61 16.19 -9.36
N VAL A 77 -1.48 15.79 -8.10
CA VAL A 77 -0.89 14.50 -7.69
C VAL A 77 -1.80 13.82 -6.67
N GLY A 78 -2.03 12.52 -6.86
CA GLY A 78 -2.67 11.65 -5.89
C GLY A 78 -1.70 10.60 -5.37
N ILE A 79 -1.79 10.29 -4.09
CA ILE A 79 -0.99 9.23 -3.45
C ILE A 79 -1.92 8.14 -2.93
N TRP A 80 -1.55 6.89 -3.19
CA TRP A 80 -2.21 5.70 -2.64
C TRP A 80 -1.18 4.80 -1.98
N SER A 81 -1.58 4.13 -0.90
CA SER A 81 -0.88 2.94 -0.43
C SER A 81 -1.83 1.77 -0.38
N VAL A 82 -1.82 0.95 -1.44
CA VAL A 82 -2.84 -0.07 -1.70
C VAL A 82 -2.25 -1.23 -2.49
N ALA A 83 -2.82 -2.41 -2.36
CA ALA A 83 -2.48 -3.54 -3.23
C ALA A 83 -3.00 -3.28 -4.66
N PRO A 84 -2.18 -3.45 -5.70
CA PRO A 84 -2.65 -3.36 -7.07
C PRO A 84 -3.33 -4.67 -7.53
N PRO A 85 -4.27 -4.61 -8.50
CA PRO A 85 -4.88 -3.40 -9.04
C PRO A 85 -5.97 -2.83 -8.13
N ALA A 86 -5.93 -1.52 -7.86
CA ALA A 86 -6.92 -0.84 -7.03
C ALA A 86 -8.05 -0.22 -7.87
N SER A 87 -9.31 -0.42 -7.47
CA SER A 87 -10.49 0.02 -8.23
C SER A 87 -10.54 1.52 -8.52
N SER A 88 -10.16 2.36 -7.56
CA SER A 88 -10.10 3.83 -7.76
C SER A 88 -9.04 4.24 -8.80
N VAL A 89 -7.93 3.51 -8.87
CA VAL A 89 -6.89 3.77 -9.87
C VAL A 89 -7.36 3.26 -11.24
N MET A 90 -8.00 2.09 -11.30
CA MET A 90 -8.60 1.57 -12.53
C MET A 90 -9.64 2.53 -13.13
N ASP A 91 -10.50 3.08 -12.30
CA ASP A 91 -11.51 4.08 -12.69
C ASP A 91 -10.86 5.37 -13.24
N LEU A 92 -9.80 5.88 -12.61
CA LEU A 92 -9.03 7.02 -13.11
C LEU A 92 -8.42 6.73 -14.50
N VAL A 93 -7.69 5.62 -14.64
CA VAL A 93 -6.97 5.30 -15.90
C VAL A 93 -7.88 4.88 -17.05
N THR A 94 -9.15 4.59 -16.76
CA THR A 94 -10.15 4.27 -17.78
C THR A 94 -10.48 5.50 -18.62
N THR A 95 -10.52 6.67 -17.99
CA THR A 95 -10.99 7.94 -18.59
C THR A 95 -9.87 8.95 -18.84
N HIS A 96 -8.73 8.83 -18.15
CA HIS A 96 -7.63 9.79 -18.23
C HIS A 96 -6.28 9.11 -18.42
N GLU A 97 -5.40 9.75 -19.18
CA GLU A 97 -4.01 9.33 -19.26
C GLU A 97 -3.23 9.78 -18.02
N VAL A 98 -2.65 8.81 -17.31
CA VAL A 98 -1.87 9.04 -16.10
C VAL A 98 -0.39 8.72 -16.30
N ARG A 99 0.42 9.22 -15.38
CA ARG A 99 1.80 8.82 -15.15
C ARG A 99 1.95 8.37 -13.71
N PHE A 100 2.54 7.21 -13.51
CA PHE A 100 2.99 6.73 -12.21
C PHE A 100 4.43 7.24 -12.01
N ILE A 101 4.67 7.99 -10.94
CA ILE A 101 5.98 8.56 -10.64
C ILE A 101 6.84 7.47 -9.97
N PRO A 102 7.95 7.05 -10.60
CA PRO A 102 8.83 6.04 -10.02
C PRO A 102 9.64 6.62 -8.86
N PHE A 103 10.03 5.75 -7.93
CA PHE A 103 11.12 6.02 -7.01
C PHE A 103 12.43 5.61 -7.66
N SER A 104 13.46 6.44 -7.55
CA SER A 104 14.83 6.04 -7.88
C SER A 104 15.34 4.98 -6.89
N GLU A 105 16.35 4.20 -7.29
CA GLU A 105 16.95 3.19 -6.40
C GLU A 105 17.57 3.81 -5.14
N ASP A 106 18.10 5.04 -5.23
CA ASP A 106 18.61 5.77 -4.08
C ASP A 106 17.50 6.20 -3.11
N GLU A 107 16.36 6.66 -3.63
CA GLU A 107 15.18 6.99 -2.80
C GLU A 107 14.63 5.74 -2.12
N ILE A 108 14.51 4.61 -2.85
CA ILE A 108 14.09 3.32 -2.29
C ILE A 108 15.04 2.91 -1.16
N LYS A 109 16.35 2.88 -1.43
CA LYS A 109 17.38 2.49 -0.47
C LYS A 109 17.34 3.39 0.77
N LYS A 110 17.16 4.70 0.61
CA LYS A 110 17.07 5.64 1.72
C LYS A 110 15.86 5.33 2.61
N VAL A 111 14.70 5.07 2.02
CA VAL A 111 13.48 4.72 2.77
C VAL A 111 13.66 3.39 3.49
N THR A 112 14.08 2.33 2.80
CA THR A 112 14.18 0.98 3.38
C THR A 112 15.28 0.88 4.45
N SER A 113 16.36 1.66 4.33
CA SER A 113 17.41 1.71 5.35
C SER A 113 17.00 2.48 6.61
N THR A 114 16.11 3.48 6.47
CA THR A 114 15.62 4.28 7.61
C THR A 114 14.46 3.58 8.30
N TYR A 115 13.58 2.97 7.53
CA TYR A 115 12.35 2.33 7.98
C TYR A 115 12.36 0.86 7.52
N PRO A 116 12.91 -0.06 8.32
CA PRO A 116 13.18 -1.45 7.91
C PRO A 116 11.91 -2.29 7.65
N PHE A 117 10.74 -1.76 7.97
CA PHE A 117 9.45 -2.36 7.63
C PHE A 117 8.98 -2.05 6.20
N TYR A 118 9.67 -1.17 5.47
CA TYR A 118 9.45 -1.01 4.03
C TYR A 118 10.33 -1.98 3.23
N GLY A 119 9.76 -2.56 2.18
CA GLY A 119 10.46 -3.34 1.17
C GLY A 119 10.57 -2.57 -0.15
N ARG A 120 11.45 -3.06 -1.03
CA ARG A 120 11.46 -2.68 -2.45
C ARG A 120 10.38 -3.48 -3.17
N ILE A 121 9.64 -2.83 -4.07
CA ILE A 121 8.70 -3.48 -4.97
C ILE A 121 8.76 -2.86 -6.37
N VAL A 122 8.31 -3.60 -7.37
CA VAL A 122 8.13 -3.08 -8.74
C VAL A 122 6.68 -3.33 -9.14
N LEU A 123 5.96 -2.25 -9.44
CA LEU A 123 4.67 -2.35 -10.12
C LEU A 123 4.94 -2.78 -11.56
N LYS A 124 4.51 -3.98 -11.93
CA LYS A 124 4.78 -4.55 -13.25
C LYS A 124 4.05 -3.79 -14.35
N ALA A 125 4.69 -3.68 -15.52
CA ALA A 125 4.07 -3.17 -16.74
C ALA A 125 2.71 -3.82 -16.99
N ASN A 126 1.77 -3.03 -17.51
CA ASN A 126 0.41 -3.43 -17.85
C ASN A 126 -0.47 -3.84 -16.66
N THR A 127 -0.11 -3.46 -15.43
CA THR A 127 -1.00 -3.63 -14.27
C THR A 127 -2.21 -2.70 -14.38
N TYR A 128 -2.01 -1.50 -14.91
CA TYR A 128 -3.06 -0.52 -15.18
C TYR A 128 -3.05 -0.11 -16.65
N LYS A 129 -4.22 0.25 -17.20
CA LYS A 129 -4.34 0.75 -18.57
C LYS A 129 -3.41 1.95 -18.78
N GLY A 130 -2.59 1.90 -19.83
CA GLY A 130 -1.66 2.97 -20.20
C GLY A 130 -0.36 3.03 -19.38
N GLN A 131 -0.16 2.14 -18.39
CA GLN A 131 1.11 1.97 -17.69
C GLN A 131 1.94 0.87 -18.36
N ILE A 132 2.78 1.24 -19.33
CA ILE A 132 3.49 0.29 -20.20
C ILE A 132 4.90 -0.08 -19.71
N GLU A 133 5.42 0.61 -18.68
CA GLU A 133 6.76 0.39 -18.11
C GLU A 133 6.67 -0.08 -16.66
N ASP A 134 7.60 -0.93 -16.22
CA ASP A 134 7.76 -1.28 -14.81
C ASP A 134 8.04 -0.01 -13.97
N VAL A 135 7.37 0.14 -12.82
CA VAL A 135 7.51 1.30 -11.94
C VAL A 135 8.09 0.86 -10.59
N PRO A 136 9.38 1.14 -10.31
CA PRO A 136 9.98 0.91 -9.00
C PRO A 136 9.31 1.75 -7.93
N SER A 137 9.05 1.14 -6.77
CA SER A 137 8.44 1.79 -5.62
C SER A 137 8.83 1.09 -4.31
N ILE A 138 8.28 1.57 -3.22
CA ILE A 138 8.35 0.96 -1.89
C ILE A 138 7.04 0.24 -1.57
N SER A 139 7.14 -0.79 -0.73
CA SER A 139 6.00 -1.53 -0.21
C SER A 139 6.05 -1.69 1.30
N VAL A 140 4.91 -2.02 1.88
CA VAL A 140 4.82 -2.61 3.23
C VAL A 140 3.84 -3.77 3.20
N TRP A 141 3.97 -4.68 4.14
CA TRP A 141 2.97 -5.69 4.40
C TRP A 141 1.78 -5.08 5.13
N ASN A 142 0.57 -5.40 4.70
CA ASN A 142 -0.60 -5.23 5.53
C ASN A 142 -0.60 -6.23 6.68
N SER A 143 -1.43 -5.96 7.69
CA SER A 143 -1.62 -6.87 8.82
C SER A 143 -3.06 -6.87 9.30
N ILE A 144 -3.59 -8.07 9.58
CA ILE A 144 -4.79 -8.25 10.38
C ILE A 144 -4.38 -8.26 11.85
N VAL A 145 -4.99 -7.37 12.62
CA VAL A 145 -4.71 -7.16 14.04
C VAL A 145 -5.99 -7.31 14.87
N CYS A 146 -5.81 -7.68 16.13
CA CYS A 146 -6.88 -7.75 17.12
C CYS A 146 -6.38 -7.19 18.45
N HIS A 147 -7.30 -6.93 19.39
CA HIS A 147 -6.91 -6.55 20.74
C HIS A 147 -6.23 -7.73 21.45
N LYS A 148 -5.24 -7.45 22.31
CA LYS A 148 -4.50 -8.49 23.05
C LYS A 148 -5.40 -9.37 23.94
N ASP A 149 -6.55 -8.85 24.35
CA ASP A 149 -7.52 -9.52 25.23
C ASP A 149 -8.68 -10.16 24.45
N THR A 150 -8.59 -10.23 23.11
CA THR A 150 -9.58 -10.95 22.29
C THR A 150 -9.54 -12.43 22.68
N PRO A 151 -10.68 -13.12 22.88
CA PRO A 151 -10.68 -14.52 23.30
C PRO A 151 -9.83 -15.40 22.38
N GLU A 152 -8.96 -16.23 22.98
CA GLU A 152 -8.04 -17.10 22.25
C GLU A 152 -8.76 -17.97 21.22
N ASP A 153 -9.87 -18.60 21.63
CA ASP A 153 -10.64 -19.49 20.78
C ASP A 153 -11.21 -18.75 19.55
N LEU A 154 -11.73 -17.54 19.74
CA LEU A 154 -12.22 -16.73 18.62
C LEU A 154 -11.09 -16.44 17.61
N VAL A 155 -9.93 -16.00 18.09
CA VAL A 155 -8.79 -15.70 17.21
C VAL A 155 -8.29 -16.96 16.51
N TYR A 156 -8.27 -18.11 17.20
CA TYR A 156 -7.94 -19.40 16.59
C TYR A 156 -8.93 -19.74 15.46
N GLN A 157 -10.23 -19.66 15.70
CA GLN A 157 -11.26 -19.99 14.70
C GLN A 157 -11.19 -19.04 13.49
N VAL A 158 -11.02 -17.74 13.71
CA VAL A 158 -10.87 -16.76 12.63
C VAL A 158 -9.61 -17.04 11.81
N THR A 159 -8.48 -17.32 12.48
CA THR A 159 -7.22 -17.64 11.80
C THR A 159 -7.36 -18.90 10.95
N LYS A 160 -7.95 -19.96 11.52
CA LYS A 160 -8.23 -21.21 10.82
C LYS A 160 -9.13 -20.99 9.60
N ALA A 161 -10.26 -20.32 9.80
CA ALA A 161 -11.22 -20.03 8.73
C ALA A 161 -10.57 -19.24 7.59
N LEU A 162 -9.71 -18.27 7.89
CA LEU A 162 -9.01 -17.48 6.89
C LEU A 162 -8.15 -18.36 5.98
N PHE A 163 -7.31 -19.23 6.56
CA PHE A 163 -6.39 -20.05 5.77
C PHE A 163 -7.07 -21.24 5.09
N THR A 164 -8.08 -21.86 5.71
CA THR A 164 -8.83 -22.95 5.08
C THR A 164 -9.72 -22.48 3.93
N ASN A 165 -10.11 -21.20 3.92
CA ASN A 165 -10.96 -20.62 2.88
C ASN A 165 -10.19 -19.63 1.99
N LYS A 166 -8.86 -19.76 1.89
CA LYS A 166 -8.01 -18.84 1.13
C LYS A 166 -8.45 -18.66 -0.32
N GLU A 167 -8.94 -19.71 -0.98
CA GLU A 167 -9.41 -19.64 -2.37
C GLU A 167 -10.55 -18.63 -2.54
N ALA A 168 -11.45 -18.51 -1.56
CA ALA A 168 -12.51 -17.51 -1.58
C ALA A 168 -11.94 -16.09 -1.51
N LEU A 169 -10.87 -15.87 -0.72
CA LEU A 169 -10.19 -14.57 -0.65
C LEU A 169 -9.48 -14.24 -1.97
N VAL A 170 -8.85 -15.22 -2.62
CA VAL A 170 -8.24 -15.06 -3.95
C VAL A 170 -9.29 -14.68 -4.99
N GLY A 171 -10.48 -15.28 -4.91
CA GLY A 171 -11.62 -14.93 -5.76
C GLY A 171 -12.09 -13.49 -5.61
N VAL A 172 -11.93 -12.88 -4.42
CA VAL A 172 -12.23 -11.46 -4.17
C VAL A 172 -11.08 -10.55 -4.62
N HIS A 173 -9.84 -10.92 -4.29
CA HIS A 173 -8.65 -10.13 -4.64
C HIS A 173 -7.44 -11.04 -4.86
N ARG A 174 -6.91 -11.04 -6.10
CA ARG A 174 -5.82 -11.94 -6.52
C ARG A 174 -4.60 -11.94 -5.60
N MET A 175 -4.23 -10.77 -5.06
CA MET A 175 -3.06 -10.68 -4.17
C MET A 175 -3.19 -11.56 -2.91
N ALA A 176 -4.39 -12.02 -2.52
CA ALA A 176 -4.57 -12.93 -1.40
C ALA A 176 -3.81 -14.26 -1.58
N GLU A 177 -3.32 -14.57 -2.78
CA GLU A 177 -2.33 -15.62 -3.03
C GLU A 177 -1.10 -15.53 -2.12
N TYR A 178 -0.69 -14.31 -1.74
CA TYR A 178 0.46 -14.06 -0.85
C TYR A 178 0.14 -14.23 0.64
N THR A 179 -1.14 -14.36 1.01
CA THR A 179 -1.56 -14.61 2.38
C THR A 179 -1.38 -16.09 2.70
N THR A 180 -0.17 -16.49 3.09
CA THR A 180 0.15 -17.86 3.54
C THR A 180 0.48 -17.88 5.02
N PRO A 181 0.23 -18.99 5.73
CA PRO A 181 0.61 -19.10 7.14
C PRO A 181 2.09 -18.78 7.41
N GLU A 182 3.00 -19.21 6.53
CA GLU A 182 4.45 -18.98 6.64
C GLU A 182 4.77 -17.49 6.62
N VAL A 183 4.26 -16.76 5.62
CA VAL A 183 4.46 -15.31 5.48
C VAL A 183 3.80 -14.58 6.64
N SER A 184 2.56 -14.95 6.95
CA SER A 184 1.74 -14.34 7.99
C SER A 184 2.33 -14.46 9.40
N ALA A 185 2.99 -15.58 9.70
CA ALA A 185 3.68 -15.82 10.95
C ALA A 185 5.03 -15.09 11.02
N LYS A 186 5.82 -15.13 9.95
CA LYS A 186 7.18 -14.60 9.92
C LYS A 186 7.24 -13.08 9.83
N GLU A 187 6.36 -12.48 9.04
CA GLU A 187 6.41 -11.04 8.71
C GLU A 187 5.53 -10.18 9.63
N SER A 188 5.12 -10.70 10.80
CA SER A 188 4.31 -9.95 11.75
C SER A 188 5.14 -8.84 12.43
N PRO A 189 4.74 -7.56 12.35
CA PRO A 189 5.49 -6.46 12.96
C PRO A 189 5.29 -6.35 14.48
N ILE A 190 4.34 -7.12 15.04
CA ILE A 190 3.96 -7.13 16.45
C ILE A 190 3.79 -8.58 16.94
N PRO A 191 3.78 -8.84 18.26
CA PRO A 191 3.55 -10.17 18.80
C PRO A 191 2.28 -10.82 18.25
N VAL A 192 2.39 -12.08 17.85
CA VAL A 192 1.26 -12.85 17.33
C VAL A 192 0.36 -13.28 18.50
N HIS A 193 -0.95 -13.09 18.34
CA HIS A 193 -1.94 -13.46 19.35
C HIS A 193 -1.90 -14.97 19.67
N PRO A 194 -2.09 -15.40 20.94
CA PRO A 194 -2.07 -16.82 21.33
C PRO A 194 -2.96 -17.73 20.48
N GLY A 195 -4.16 -17.28 20.11
CA GLY A 195 -5.08 -18.05 19.27
C GLY A 195 -4.56 -18.30 17.85
N ALA A 196 -3.90 -17.31 17.25
CA ALA A 196 -3.26 -17.47 15.94
C ALA A 196 -2.00 -18.34 16.05
N LEU A 197 -1.20 -18.17 17.11
CA LEU A 197 -0.06 -19.05 17.40
C LEU A 197 -0.48 -20.50 17.56
N ARG A 198 -1.60 -20.77 18.25
CA ARG A 198 -2.15 -22.11 18.40
C ARG A 198 -2.46 -22.74 17.05
N TYR A 199 -3.07 -22.00 16.14
CA TYR A 199 -3.32 -22.48 14.78
C TYR A 199 -2.00 -22.73 14.01
N TYR A 200 -1.06 -21.78 14.03
CA TYR A 200 0.23 -21.95 13.34
C TYR A 200 1.04 -23.15 13.85
N LYS A 201 0.94 -23.47 15.15
CA LYS A 201 1.53 -24.69 15.73
C LYS A 201 0.81 -25.96 15.26
N GLU A 202 -0.52 -25.94 15.21
CA GLU A 202 -1.34 -27.07 14.72
C GLU A 202 -0.95 -27.47 13.29
N ILE A 203 -0.68 -26.51 12.42
CA ILE A 203 -0.28 -26.75 11.02
C ILE A 203 1.24 -26.80 10.80
N GLY A 204 2.04 -26.80 11.87
CA GLY A 204 3.49 -27.04 11.80
C GLY A 204 4.34 -25.87 11.29
N ILE A 205 3.80 -24.65 11.26
CA ILE A 205 4.50 -23.44 10.77
C ILE A 205 5.45 -22.89 11.82
N ILE A 206 5.07 -22.98 13.09
CA ILE A 206 5.86 -22.54 14.25
C ILE A 206 6.03 -23.75 15.18
N LYS A 207 7.24 -23.93 15.72
CA LYS A 207 7.53 -24.94 16.75
C LYS A 207 7.19 -24.41 18.15
#